data_AF-A0A093CKV2-F1
#
_entry.id   AF-A0A093CKV2-F1
#
_cell.length_a   1.000
_cell.length_b   1.000
_cell.length_c   1.000
_cell.angle_alpha   90.00
_cell.angle_beta   90.00
_cell.angle_gamma   90.00
#
_symmetry.space_group_name_H-M   'P 1'
#
loop_
_entity.id
_entity.type
_entity.pdbx_description
1 polymer ?
#
loop_
_entity_poly.entity_id
_entity_poly.type
_entity_poly.pdbx_seq_one_letter_code
_entity_poly.pdbx_strand_id
1 'polypeptide(L)'
;RNNELLSKVMSMHKHSENMNDPSHLTAVLHWYEMLRVHNWEKLRSSRGCFMTYRAGSSMIKKLFDACEKDIQERISKIFEVLEIPPLNDTMTIYKQGKMQEIRNLLRYSYYEKDIELYSKIITQADVDTKITTKREFAILCCRIYCLLLLQDPPVKAVWNLQENSKHCLEHVDRK
;
A
#
# COMPACT_ATOMS: atom_id res chain seq x y z
N ARG A 1 -11.64 29.04 -5.42
CA ARG A 1 -12.46 27.95 -4.82
C ARG A 1 -11.67 26.64 -4.58
N ASN A 2 -11.25 25.87 -5.59
CA ASN A 2 -10.47 24.62 -5.34
C ASN A 2 -9.05 24.88 -4.82
N ASN A 3 -8.36 25.90 -5.34
CA ASN A 3 -7.02 26.29 -4.87
C ASN A 3 -7.02 26.85 -3.44
N GLU A 4 -8.10 27.48 -2.99
CA GLU A 4 -8.24 27.94 -1.60
C GLU A 4 -8.53 26.79 -0.64
N LEU A 5 -9.33 25.80 -1.06
CA LEU A 5 -9.57 24.59 -0.28
C LEU A 5 -8.27 23.77 -0.15
N LEU A 6 -7.52 23.64 -1.24
CA LEU A 6 -6.21 22.98 -1.25
C LEU A 6 -5.23 23.73 -0.34
N SER A 7 -5.10 25.05 -0.49
CA SER A 7 -4.25 25.91 0.35
C SER A 7 -4.64 25.82 1.84
N LYS A 8 -5.94 25.78 2.15
CA LYS A 8 -6.44 25.64 3.52
C LYS A 8 -6.12 24.27 4.12
N VAL A 9 -6.31 23.18 3.38
CA VAL A 9 -5.91 21.83 3.78
C VAL A 9 -4.39 21.72 3.92
N MET A 10 -3.62 22.28 2.98
CA MET A 10 -2.16 22.30 3.01
C MET A 10 -1.61 23.11 4.19
N SER A 11 -2.27 24.21 4.58
CA SER A 11 -1.85 25.03 5.73
C SER A 11 -2.01 24.33 7.07
N MET A 12 -2.87 23.31 7.17
CA MET A 12 -3.07 22.50 8.38
C MET A 12 -1.99 21.43 8.58
N HIS A 13 -1.13 21.17 7.59
CA HIS A 13 -0.09 20.13 7.61
C HIS A 13 1.35 20.67 7.67
N LYS A 14 1.56 21.87 8.22
CA LYS A 14 2.92 22.40 8.43
C LYS A 14 3.53 21.88 9.74
N HIS A 15 4.41 20.90 9.55
CA HIS A 15 5.61 20.56 10.34
C HIS A 15 5.47 19.51 11.45
N SER A 16 6.53 18.68 11.51
CA SER A 16 6.75 17.48 12.34
C SER A 16 6.05 16.22 11.81
N GLU A 17 6.83 15.20 11.48
CA GLU A 17 6.30 13.83 11.51
C GLU A 17 5.71 13.62 12.90
N ASN A 18 4.40 13.47 12.97
CA ASN A 18 3.75 13.15 14.23
C ASN A 18 4.15 11.71 14.56
N MET A 19 5.00 11.52 15.56
CA MET A 19 5.43 10.17 15.99
C MET A 19 4.25 9.34 16.53
N ASN A 20 3.12 9.98 16.83
CA ASN A 20 1.86 9.31 17.17
C ASN A 20 0.98 9.05 15.93
N ASP A 21 1.46 9.31 14.70
CA ASP A 21 0.78 8.95 13.47
C ASP A 21 0.89 7.43 13.25
N PRO A 22 -0.20 6.67 13.39
CA PRO A 22 -0.21 5.23 13.17
C PRO A 22 0.06 4.83 11.71
N SER A 23 0.12 5.79 10.77
CA SER A 23 0.56 5.59 9.38
C SER A 23 2.06 5.88 9.17
N HIS A 24 2.81 6.21 10.23
CA HIS A 24 4.26 6.38 10.18
C HIS A 24 4.98 5.07 9.83
N LEU A 25 6.12 5.18 9.14
CA LEU A 25 6.89 4.05 8.63
C LEU A 25 7.15 2.97 9.70
N THR A 26 7.54 3.34 10.92
CA THR A 26 7.85 2.36 11.98
C THR A 26 6.62 1.52 12.35
N ALA A 27 5.45 2.15 12.48
CA ALA A 27 4.20 1.46 12.78
C ALA A 27 3.78 0.54 11.63
N VAL A 28 3.90 1.03 10.38
CA VAL A 28 3.55 0.27 9.18
C VAL A 28 4.50 -0.93 8.98
N LEU A 29 5.79 -0.77 9.26
CA LEU A 29 6.77 -1.87 9.24
C LEU A 29 6.44 -2.93 10.30
N HIS A 30 6.02 -2.51 11.50
CA HIS A 30 5.56 -3.45 12.52
C HIS A 30 4.32 -4.22 12.06
N TRP A 31 3.35 -3.55 11.43
CA TRP A 31 2.18 -4.22 10.85
C TRP A 31 2.55 -5.17 9.72
N TYR A 32 3.54 -4.80 8.91
CA TYR A 32 4.07 -5.69 7.88
C TYR A 32 4.69 -6.94 8.49
N GLU A 33 5.47 -6.83 9.57
CA GLU A 33 6.00 -8.01 10.26
C GLU A 33 4.88 -8.89 10.83
N MET A 34 3.85 -8.28 11.45
CA MET A 34 2.67 -9.00 11.94
C MET A 34 1.92 -9.72 10.81
N LEU A 35 1.80 -9.08 9.64
CA LEU A 35 1.19 -9.67 8.45
C LEU A 35 1.94 -10.92 8.01
N ARG A 36 3.27 -10.82 7.97
CA ARG A 36 4.16 -11.88 7.49
C ARG A 36 4.20 -13.09 8.41
N VAL A 37 4.24 -12.87 9.72
CA VAL A 37 4.41 -13.96 10.70
C VAL A 37 3.04 -14.47 11.16
N HIS A 38 2.21 -13.59 11.72
CA HIS A 38 0.99 -14.00 12.40
C HIS A 38 -0.20 -14.15 11.46
N ASN A 39 -0.49 -13.14 10.64
CA ASN A 39 -1.67 -13.18 9.78
C ASN A 39 -1.52 -14.23 8.66
N TRP A 40 -0.31 -14.42 8.15
CA TRP A 40 -0.01 -15.51 7.23
C TRP A 40 -0.25 -16.87 7.85
N GLU A 41 0.30 -17.13 9.05
CA GLU A 41 0.12 -18.43 9.70
C GLU A 41 -1.35 -18.69 10.04
N LYS A 42 -2.09 -17.66 10.47
CA LYS A 42 -3.54 -17.73 10.66
C LYS A 42 -4.27 -18.15 9.38
N LEU A 43 -3.89 -17.59 8.23
CA LEU A 43 -4.50 -17.96 6.95
C LEU A 43 -4.13 -19.40 6.56
N ARG A 44 -2.84 -19.76 6.66
CA ARG A 44 -2.30 -21.07 6.29
C ARG A 44 -2.90 -22.21 7.13
N SER A 45 -3.17 -21.96 8.40
CA SER A 45 -3.77 -22.92 9.33
C SER A 45 -5.31 -22.89 9.33
N SER A 46 -5.94 -21.99 8.58
CA SER A 46 -7.40 -21.85 8.60
C SER A 46 -8.11 -23.02 7.92
N ARG A 47 -9.15 -23.54 8.59
CA ARG A 47 -9.96 -24.66 8.09
C ARG A 47 -10.63 -24.27 6.78
N GLY A 48 -10.38 -25.03 5.71
CA GLY A 48 -10.92 -24.75 4.38
C GLY A 48 -10.03 -23.88 3.49
N CYS A 49 -8.89 -23.40 3.98
CA CYS A 49 -7.89 -22.68 3.17
C CYS A 49 -6.51 -23.31 3.31
N PHE A 50 -6.26 -24.40 2.57
CA PHE A 50 -4.90 -24.95 2.44
C PHE A 50 -4.15 -24.15 1.38
N MET A 51 -3.50 -23.07 1.80
CA MET A 51 -2.68 -22.27 0.89
C MET A 51 -1.21 -22.65 1.00
N THR A 52 -0.61 -23.03 -0.11
CA THR A 52 0.83 -23.27 -0.19
C THR A 52 1.58 -21.93 -0.19
N TYR A 53 2.85 -21.93 0.24
CA TYR A 53 3.70 -20.73 0.15
C TYR A 53 3.76 -20.15 -1.26
N ARG A 54 3.83 -21.01 -2.29
CA ARG A 54 3.83 -20.59 -3.69
C ARG A 54 2.54 -19.85 -4.06
N ALA A 55 1.39 -20.40 -3.68
CA ALA A 55 0.09 -19.79 -3.95
C ALA A 55 -0.09 -18.46 -3.18
N GLY A 56 0.36 -18.42 -1.93
CA GLY A 56 0.33 -17.20 -1.10
C GLY A 56 1.22 -16.10 -1.64
N SER A 57 2.48 -16.41 -1.95
CA SER A 57 3.42 -15.46 -2.56
C SER A 57 2.88 -14.90 -3.87
N SER A 58 2.34 -15.76 -4.74
CA SER A 58 1.68 -15.33 -5.98
C SER A 58 0.48 -14.41 -5.73
N MET A 59 -0.32 -14.68 -4.70
CA MET A 59 -1.46 -13.85 -4.33
C MET A 59 -1.00 -12.48 -3.82
N ILE A 60 -0.04 -12.44 -2.89
CA ILE A 60 0.50 -11.19 -2.35
C ILE A 60 1.09 -10.33 -3.47
N LYS A 61 1.83 -10.95 -4.41
CA LYS A 61 2.36 -10.25 -5.58
C LYS A 61 1.26 -9.60 -6.42
N LYS A 62 0.20 -10.33 -6.77
CA LYS A 62 -0.95 -9.78 -7.51
C LYS A 62 -1.58 -8.59 -6.76
N LEU A 63 -1.74 -8.70 -5.44
CA LEU A 63 -2.30 -7.62 -4.62
C LEU A 63 -1.39 -6.39 -4.62
N PHE A 64 -0.07 -6.59 -4.51
CA PHE A 64 0.89 -5.50 -4.50
C PHE A 64 0.95 -4.78 -5.85
N ASP A 65 0.97 -5.54 -6.95
CA ASP A 65 0.88 -4.98 -8.30
C ASP A 65 -0.40 -4.16 -8.50
N ALA A 66 -1.53 -4.62 -7.96
CA ALA A 66 -2.81 -3.89 -8.00
C ALA A 66 -2.78 -2.61 -7.15
N CYS A 67 -2.14 -2.64 -5.97
CA CYS A 67 -1.95 -1.45 -5.14
C CYS A 67 -1.07 -0.40 -5.83
N GLU A 68 0.03 -0.81 -6.46
CA GLU A 68 0.88 0.13 -7.22
C GLU A 68 0.09 0.80 -8.34
N LYS A 69 -0.70 0.02 -9.09
CA LYS A 69 -1.57 0.56 -10.15
C LYS A 69 -2.62 1.51 -9.61
N ASP A 70 -3.35 1.16 -8.55
CA ASP A 70 -4.39 2.03 -7.96
C ASP A 70 -3.80 3.34 -7.43
N ILE A 71 -2.64 3.29 -6.77
CA ILE A 71 -1.94 4.50 -6.30
C ILE A 71 -1.46 5.35 -7.48
N GLN A 72 -0.84 4.74 -8.49
CA GLN A 72 -0.43 5.45 -9.70
C GLN A 72 -1.61 6.14 -10.40
N GLU A 73 -2.73 5.44 -10.60
CA GLU A 73 -3.93 6.00 -11.20
C GLU A 73 -4.49 7.17 -10.38
N ARG A 74 -4.53 7.07 -9.05
CA ARG A 74 -5.00 8.14 -8.18
C ARG A 74 -4.09 9.36 -8.24
N ILE A 75 -2.78 9.15 -8.24
CA ILE A 75 -1.80 10.22 -8.37
C ILE A 75 -1.97 10.93 -9.73
N SER A 76 -2.11 10.17 -10.82
CA SER A 76 -2.36 10.73 -12.16
C SER A 76 -3.65 11.55 -12.20
N LYS A 77 -4.76 11.03 -11.65
CA LYS A 77 -6.04 11.74 -11.56
C LYS A 77 -5.93 13.03 -10.74
N ILE A 78 -5.16 13.02 -9.65
CA ILE A 78 -4.91 14.23 -8.86
C ILE A 78 -4.13 15.25 -9.68
N PHE A 79 -3.09 14.83 -10.42
CA PHE A 79 -2.35 15.73 -11.29
C PHE A 79 -3.22 16.34 -12.40
N GLU A 80 -4.07 15.53 -13.03
CA GLU A 80 -5.04 16.00 -14.04
C GLU A 80 -5.98 17.06 -13.46
N VAL A 81 -6.59 16.80 -12.29
CA VAL A 81 -7.51 17.73 -11.62
C VAL A 81 -6.82 19.02 -11.18
N LEU A 82 -5.54 18.96 -10.82
CA LEU A 82 -4.75 20.12 -10.42
C LEU A 82 -4.09 20.83 -11.61
N GLU A 83 -4.37 20.41 -12.86
CA GLU A 83 -3.77 20.92 -14.09
C GLU A 83 -2.23 20.92 -14.03
N ILE A 84 -1.65 19.97 -13.30
CA ILE A 84 -0.20 19.81 -13.19
C ILE A 84 0.24 18.93 -14.36
N PRO A 85 1.21 19.38 -15.18
CA PRO A 85 1.73 18.56 -16.27
C PRO A 85 2.23 17.21 -15.76
N PRO A 86 2.11 16.13 -16.55
CA PRO A 86 2.65 14.83 -16.22
C PRO A 86 4.11 14.91 -15.73
N LEU A 87 4.49 13.98 -14.86
CA LEU A 87 5.87 13.86 -14.39
C LEU A 87 6.79 13.50 -15.57
N ASN A 88 7.26 14.50 -16.32
CA ASN A 88 8.41 14.36 -17.19
C ASN A 88 9.67 14.28 -16.31
N ASP A 89 10.74 13.64 -16.81
CA ASP A 89 11.95 13.26 -16.07
C ASP A 89 12.67 14.38 -15.29
N THR A 90 12.34 15.65 -15.54
CA THR A 90 12.80 16.79 -14.74
C THR A 90 11.89 17.02 -13.53
N MET A 91 12.18 16.27 -12.46
CA MET A 91 11.63 16.45 -11.12
C MET A 91 12.18 17.76 -10.51
N THR A 92 11.43 18.86 -10.59
CA THR A 92 11.81 20.12 -9.92
C THR A 92 11.50 20.04 -8.42
N ILE A 93 12.22 20.80 -7.59
CA ILE A 93 12.01 20.88 -6.12
C ILE A 93 10.53 21.19 -5.79
N TYR A 94 9.89 22.03 -6.59
CA TYR A 94 8.46 22.35 -6.49
C TYR A 94 7.54 21.14 -6.74
N LYS A 95 7.85 20.33 -7.77
CA LYS A 95 7.11 19.08 -8.05
C LYS A 95 7.34 18.04 -6.94
N GLN A 96 8.53 17.99 -6.34
CA GLN A 96 8.82 17.09 -5.23
C GLN A 96 8.03 17.46 -3.96
N GLY A 97 7.93 18.74 -3.62
CA GLY A 97 7.08 19.20 -2.51
C GLY A 97 5.61 18.83 -2.68
N LYS A 98 5.05 19.06 -3.88
CA LYS A 98 3.67 18.65 -4.21
C LYS A 98 3.46 17.14 -4.17
N MET A 99 4.44 16.37 -4.65
CA MET A 99 4.37 14.91 -4.60
C MET A 99 4.29 14.41 -3.15
N GLN A 100 5.04 15.04 -2.24
CA GLN A 100 4.99 14.68 -0.83
C GLN A 100 3.63 14.99 -0.20
N GLU A 101 3.02 16.12 -0.56
CA GLU A 101 1.67 16.47 -0.12
C GLU A 101 0.61 15.49 -0.66
N ILE A 102 0.72 15.10 -1.94
CA ILE A 102 -0.16 14.08 -2.54
C ILE A 102 -0.01 12.75 -1.81
N ARG A 103 1.23 12.33 -1.51
CA ARG A 103 1.48 11.10 -0.73
C ARG A 103 0.86 11.17 0.65
N ASN A 104 1.03 12.28 1.37
CA ASN A 104 0.43 12.46 2.70
C ASN A 104 -1.10 12.41 2.64
N LEU A 105 -1.72 13.07 1.66
CA LEU A 105 -3.17 13.03 1.44
C LEU A 105 -3.67 11.61 1.16
N LEU A 106 -2.99 10.90 0.27
CA LEU A 106 -3.31 9.51 -0.02
C LEU A 106 -3.10 8.65 1.22
N ARG A 107 -1.99 8.81 1.95
CA ARG A 107 -1.66 8.03 3.15
C ARG A 107 -2.76 8.17 4.19
N TYR A 108 -3.23 9.40 4.44
CA TYR A 108 -4.39 9.65 5.29
C TYR A 108 -5.65 8.96 4.77
N SER A 109 -5.94 9.05 3.45
CA SER A 109 -7.08 8.37 2.85
C SER A 109 -7.00 6.84 2.96
N TYR A 110 -5.85 6.20 2.78
CA TYR A 110 -5.70 4.75 2.95
C TYR A 110 -5.74 4.35 4.43
N TYR A 111 -5.26 5.22 5.32
CA TYR A 111 -5.30 4.98 6.75
C TYR A 111 -6.73 5.03 7.31
N GLU A 112 -7.50 6.07 6.98
CA GLU A 112 -8.84 6.35 7.52
C GLU A 112 -9.97 5.56 6.86
N LYS A 113 -9.81 5.11 5.59
CA LYS A 113 -10.97 4.66 4.80
C LYS A 113 -11.30 3.16 4.82
N ASP A 114 -12.60 3.04 4.53
CA ASP A 114 -13.50 1.98 4.15
C ASP A 114 -12.92 0.70 3.49
N ILE A 115 -13.45 -0.44 3.96
CA ILE A 115 -13.27 -1.79 3.40
C ILE A 115 -13.59 -1.83 1.90
N GLU A 116 -14.48 -0.95 1.42
CA GLU A 116 -14.83 -0.83 0.00
C GLU A 116 -13.63 -0.50 -0.90
N LEU A 117 -12.73 0.40 -0.46
CA LEU A 117 -11.56 0.79 -1.25
C LEU A 117 -10.67 -0.42 -1.51
N TYR A 118 -10.37 -1.18 -0.46
CA TYR A 118 -9.55 -2.38 -0.57
C TYR A 118 -10.25 -3.50 -1.33
N SER A 119 -11.57 -3.63 -1.16
CA SER A 119 -12.37 -4.61 -1.93
C SER A 119 -12.27 -4.36 -3.43
N LYS A 120 -12.22 -3.08 -3.87
CA LYS A 120 -12.01 -2.73 -5.28
C LYS A 120 -10.63 -3.15 -5.79
N ILE A 121 -9.57 -2.85 -5.03
CA ILE A 121 -8.19 -3.23 -5.37
C ILE A 121 -8.06 -4.75 -5.48
N ILE A 122 -8.63 -5.49 -4.52
CA ILE A 122 -8.62 -6.96 -4.51
C ILE A 122 -9.34 -7.53 -5.72
N THR A 123 -10.47 -6.93 -6.12
CA THR A 123 -11.22 -7.34 -7.32
C THR A 123 -10.38 -7.13 -8.58
N GLN A 124 -9.69 -6.00 -8.69
CA GLN A 124 -8.78 -5.71 -9.81
C GLN A 124 -7.56 -6.65 -9.85
N ALA A 125 -7.11 -7.13 -8.69
CA ALA A 125 -6.00 -8.08 -8.58
C ALA A 125 -6.36 -9.51 -9.05
N ASP A 126 -7.63 -9.79 -9.36
CA ASP A 126 -8.11 -11.13 -9.72
C ASP A 126 -7.68 -12.19 -8.68
N VAL A 127 -7.95 -11.88 -7.41
CA VAL A 127 -7.71 -12.77 -6.28
C VAL A 127 -9.03 -13.33 -5.79
N ASP A 128 -9.18 -14.65 -5.86
CA ASP A 128 -10.33 -15.33 -5.28
C ASP A 128 -10.39 -15.08 -3.76
N THR A 129 -11.43 -14.39 -3.30
CA THR A 129 -11.65 -14.05 -1.89
C THR A 129 -12.95 -14.63 -1.33
N LYS A 130 -13.46 -15.73 -1.92
CA LYS A 130 -14.66 -16.43 -1.43
C LYS A 130 -14.56 -16.86 0.04
N ILE A 131 -13.34 -17.17 0.50
CA ILE A 131 -13.08 -17.53 1.89
C ILE A 131 -12.84 -16.26 2.71
N THR A 132 -13.61 -16.08 3.78
CA THR A 132 -13.53 -14.90 4.66
C THR A 132 -12.13 -14.62 5.18
N THR A 133 -11.40 -15.64 5.67
CA THR A 133 -10.02 -15.46 6.17
C THR A 133 -9.06 -14.99 5.08
N LYS A 134 -9.23 -15.47 3.85
CA LYS A 134 -8.45 -15.03 2.69
C LYS A 134 -8.78 -13.59 2.30
N ARG A 135 -10.05 -13.19 2.38
CA ARG A 135 -10.50 -11.80 2.16
C ARG A 135 -9.91 -10.84 3.19
N GLU A 136 -10.00 -11.19 4.47
CA GLU A 136 -9.41 -10.40 5.57
C GLU A 136 -7.90 -10.22 5.38
N PHE A 137 -7.19 -11.31 5.06
CA PHE A 137 -5.76 -11.25 4.79
C PHE A 137 -5.44 -10.37 3.58
N ALA A 138 -6.20 -10.48 2.48
CA ALA A 138 -6.00 -9.67 1.30
C ALA A 138 -6.22 -8.16 1.57
N ILE A 139 -7.21 -7.81 2.41
CA ILE A 139 -7.44 -6.42 2.84
C ILE A 139 -6.23 -5.92 3.63
N LEU A 140 -5.72 -6.70 4.58
CA LEU A 140 -4.54 -6.33 5.37
C LEU A 140 -3.29 -6.15 4.50
N CYS A 141 -3.06 -7.06 3.53
CA CYS A 141 -1.99 -6.93 2.54
C CYS A 141 -2.08 -5.60 1.80
N CYS A 142 -3.25 -5.28 1.25
CA CYS A 142 -3.43 -4.05 0.48
C CYS A 142 -3.23 -2.81 1.36
N ARG A 143 -3.82 -2.79 2.56
CA ARG A 143 -3.68 -1.68 3.50
C ARG A 143 -2.22 -1.40 3.84
N ILE A 144 -1.51 -2.42 4.30
CA ILE A 144 -0.12 -2.26 4.72
C ILE A 144 0.75 -1.85 3.54
N TYR A 145 0.59 -2.48 2.38
CA TYR A 145 1.42 -2.17 1.22
C TYR A 145 1.16 -0.78 0.64
N CYS A 146 -0.10 -0.33 0.60
CA CYS A 146 -0.42 1.04 0.20
C CYS A 146 0.26 2.06 1.14
N LEU A 147 0.24 1.81 2.46
CA LEU A 147 0.89 2.69 3.42
C LEU A 147 2.42 2.67 3.30
N LEU A 148 3.04 1.53 2.96
CA LEU A 148 4.48 1.43 2.67
C LEU A 148 4.86 2.21 1.40
N LEU A 149 4.07 2.08 0.35
CA LEU A 149 4.33 2.75 -0.94
C LEU A 149 4.20 4.28 -0.85
N LEU A 150 3.43 4.78 0.11
CA LEU A 150 3.19 6.21 0.31
C LEU A 150 4.17 6.87 1.30
N GLN A 151 5.19 6.14 1.78
CA GLN A 151 6.27 6.70 2.58
C GLN A 151 7.21 7.58 1.75
N ASP A 152 8.09 8.32 2.42
CA ASP A 152 9.16 9.09 1.79
C ASP A 152 10.52 8.70 2.37
N PRO A 153 11.38 7.99 1.61
CA PRO A 153 11.11 7.47 0.26
C PRO A 153 10.07 6.33 0.24
N PRO A 154 9.39 6.09 -0.90
CA PRO A 154 8.48 4.97 -1.06
C PRO A 154 9.14 3.61 -0.79
N VAL A 155 8.48 2.75 -0.01
CA VAL A 155 8.96 1.39 0.25
C VAL A 155 8.22 0.42 -0.68
N LYS A 156 8.96 -0.14 -1.65
CA LYS A 156 8.44 -1.14 -2.60
C LYS A 156 8.85 -2.56 -2.21
N ALA A 157 8.01 -3.52 -2.56
CA ALA A 157 8.40 -4.92 -2.48
C ALA A 157 9.35 -5.27 -3.63
N VAL A 158 10.47 -5.91 -3.30
CA VAL A 158 11.41 -6.45 -4.29
C VAL A 158 11.17 -7.94 -4.40
N TRP A 159 10.78 -8.41 -5.58
CA TRP A 159 10.53 -9.82 -5.84
C TRP A 159 11.76 -10.44 -6.52
N ASN A 160 12.54 -11.24 -5.80
CA ASN A 160 13.66 -11.98 -6.40
C ASN A 160 13.10 -13.08 -7.32
N LEU A 161 13.05 -12.82 -8.63
CA LEU A 161 12.56 -13.76 -9.65
C LEU A 161 13.51 -14.94 -9.91
N GLN A 162 14.75 -14.86 -9.42
CA GLN A 162 15.84 -15.77 -9.79
C GLN A 162 16.16 -16.82 -8.71
N GLU A 163 15.51 -16.78 -7.55
CA GLU A 163 15.91 -17.61 -6.40
C GLU A 163 15.02 -18.84 -6.20
N ASN A 164 15.62 -19.99 -6.51
CA ASN A 164 15.16 -21.34 -6.20
C ASN A 164 14.54 -21.49 -4.80
N SER A 165 13.20 -21.49 -4.69
CA SER A 165 12.35 -22.01 -3.59
C SER A 165 12.61 -21.61 -2.12
N LYS A 166 13.79 -21.11 -1.77
CA LYS A 166 14.24 -20.77 -0.41
C LYS A 166 13.95 -19.31 -0.06
N HIS A 167 13.92 -18.39 -1.01
CA HIS A 167 13.65 -16.96 -0.74
C HIS A 167 12.17 -16.57 -0.81
N CYS A 168 11.29 -17.43 -1.33
CA CYS A 168 9.84 -17.28 -1.07
C CYS A 168 9.51 -17.31 0.44
N LEU A 169 10.46 -17.78 1.27
CA LEU A 169 10.39 -17.75 2.73
C LEU A 169 10.65 -16.33 3.27
N GLU A 170 11.40 -15.45 2.62
CA GLU A 170 11.82 -14.17 3.22
C GLU A 170 10.72 -13.11 3.35
N HIS A 171 9.55 -13.29 2.73
CA HIS A 171 8.39 -12.42 2.92
C HIS A 171 7.30 -13.05 3.78
N VAL A 172 7.51 -14.28 4.24
CA VAL A 172 6.43 -15.09 4.85
C VAL A 172 6.93 -15.89 6.06
N ASP A 173 8.24 -15.98 6.23
CA ASP A 173 8.92 -16.68 7.29
C ASP A 173 10.06 -15.76 7.78
N ARG A 174 9.92 -15.30 9.01
CA ARG A 174 11.04 -14.84 9.84
C ARG A 174 10.87 -15.62 11.13
N LYS A 175 11.52 -16.76 11.21
CA LYS A 175 11.85 -17.41 12.47
C LYS A 175 13.20 -16.88 12.95
#